data_AF-A0A6G9XYY9-F1
#
_entry.id   AF-A0A6G9XYY9-F1
#
_cell.length_a   1.000
_cell.length_b   1.000
_cell.length_c   1.000
_cell.angle_alpha   90.00
_cell.angle_beta   90.00
_cell.angle_gamma   90.00
#
_symmetry.space_group_name_H-M   'P 1'
#
loop_
_entity.id
_entity.type
_entity.pdbx_description
1 polymer ?
#
loop_
_entity_poly.entity_id
_entity_poly.type
_entity_poly.pdbx_seq_one_letter_code
_entity_poly.pdbx_strand_id
1 'polypeptide(L)'
;MPNQKPRILNDYRDLFWSLIPLVLIAVVFAGLASQCSFAGNGPTQGQIPHFDVRAALDADARSLPFPIRNPAVPADWTPNSGSRQSISGTGGGPVSTVGYITTQGTYMRFTQSNATEEALSRYVLGSRYATGTEQIGDQKWVVYSEPGSEPAWVADLGKSRVLITGAGDRAAFTTLAQAIVAAPPLKSGA
;
A
#
# COMPACT_ATOMS: atom_id res chain seq x y z
N MET A 1 20.92 66.97 -1.13
CA MET A 1 20.64 65.89 -2.09
C MET A 1 20.90 64.57 -1.36
N PRO A 2 19.90 63.69 -1.18
CA PRO A 2 20.15 62.44 -0.49
C PRO A 2 21.02 61.57 -1.40
N ASN A 3 22.18 61.16 -0.89
CA ASN A 3 23.07 60.23 -1.58
C ASN A 3 22.37 58.86 -1.59
N GLN A 4 21.66 58.55 -2.67
CA GLN A 4 21.06 57.23 -2.86
C GLN A 4 22.18 56.21 -3.01
N LYS A 5 22.33 55.37 -1.99
CA LYS A 5 23.28 54.28 -1.94
C LYS A 5 23.09 53.38 -3.18
N PRO A 6 24.15 53.10 -3.97
CA PRO A 6 24.02 52.34 -5.20
C PRO A 6 23.50 50.92 -4.91
N ARG A 7 22.52 50.46 -5.70
CA ARG A 7 21.70 49.25 -5.49
C ARG A 7 22.50 47.96 -5.28
N ILE A 8 23.77 47.94 -5.69
CA ILE A 8 24.69 46.81 -5.53
C ILE A 8 25.19 46.60 -4.09
N LEU A 9 24.96 47.56 -3.17
CA LEU A 9 25.35 47.50 -1.75
C LEU A 9 24.17 47.28 -0.79
N ASN A 10 22.96 47.03 -1.30
CA ASN A 10 21.77 46.72 -0.49
C ASN A 10 21.48 45.21 -0.38
N ASP A 11 22.34 44.35 -0.92
CA ASP A 11 21.80 43.07 -1.41
C ASP A 11 21.87 41.88 -0.43
N TYR A 12 22.57 42.00 0.69
CA TYR A 12 22.63 40.89 1.67
C TYR A 12 22.51 41.34 3.12
N ARG A 13 23.19 42.42 3.52
CA ARG A 13 23.19 42.86 4.93
C ARG A 13 21.82 43.35 5.39
N ASP A 14 21.10 44.08 4.54
CA ASP A 14 19.76 44.60 4.84
C ASP A 14 18.70 43.48 4.76
N LEU A 15 18.91 42.49 3.89
CA LEU A 15 18.12 41.25 3.87
C LEU A 15 18.32 40.43 5.17
N PHE A 16 19.57 40.25 5.64
CA PHE A 16 19.84 39.59 6.91
C PHE A 16 19.25 40.35 8.11
N TRP A 17 19.37 41.68 8.14
CA TRP A 17 18.81 42.51 9.22
C TRP A 17 17.28 42.55 9.25
N SER A 18 16.61 42.36 8.12
CA SER A 18 15.15 42.21 8.07
C SER A 18 14.67 40.78 8.31
N LEU A 19 15.47 39.77 7.96
CA LEU A 19 15.15 38.36 8.18
C LEU A 19 15.23 37.97 9.67
N ILE A 20 16.19 38.51 10.42
CA ILE A 20 16.38 38.19 11.84
C ILE A 20 15.12 38.52 12.68
N PRO A 21 14.53 39.74 12.63
CA PRO A 21 13.29 40.04 13.35
C PRO A 21 12.14 39.14 12.92
N LEU A 22 12.01 38.84 11.63
CA LEU A 22 10.96 37.97 11.11
C LEU A 22 11.08 36.54 11.65
N VAL A 23 12.29 35.98 11.65
CA VAL A 23 12.57 34.65 12.21
C VAL A 23 12.32 34.63 13.71
N LEU A 24 12.75 35.65 14.45
CA LEU A 24 12.50 35.75 15.89
C LEU A 24 11.00 35.79 16.21
N ILE A 25 10.23 36.59 15.47
CA ILE A 25 8.77 36.66 15.60
C ILE A 25 8.15 35.29 15.29
N ALA A 26 8.57 34.63 14.20
CA ALA A 26 8.10 33.30 13.84
C ALA A 26 8.41 32.24 14.93
N VAL A 27 9.61 32.28 15.52
CA VAL A 27 10.01 31.38 16.62
C VAL A 27 9.20 31.65 17.89
N VAL A 28 8.97 32.91 18.24
CA VAL A 28 8.13 33.28 19.39
C VAL A 28 6.70 32.78 19.20
N PHE A 29 6.11 32.97 18.03
CA PHE A 29 4.78 32.44 17.71
C PHE A 29 4.74 30.91 17.71
N ALA A 30 5.75 30.24 17.13
CA ALA A 30 5.84 28.79 17.12
C ALA A 30 6.01 28.18 18.52
N GLY A 31 6.79 28.84 19.39
CA GLY A 31 6.98 28.47 20.79
C GLY A 31 5.73 28.70 21.64
N LEU A 32 5.09 29.87 21.53
CA LEU A 32 3.83 30.18 22.24
C LEU A 32 2.69 29.24 21.84
N ALA A 33 2.61 28.89 20.56
CA ALA A 33 1.59 27.97 20.07
C ALA A 33 1.87 26.50 20.44
N SER A 34 3.01 26.19 21.07
CA SER A 34 3.47 24.80 21.34
C SER A 34 3.50 23.92 20.08
N GLN A 35 3.64 24.53 18.90
CA GLN A 35 3.56 23.86 17.59
C GLN A 35 4.90 23.22 17.19
N CYS A 36 5.99 23.51 17.91
CA CYS A 36 7.27 22.83 17.74
C CYS A 36 7.28 21.50 18.52
N SER A 37 6.63 20.49 17.97
CA SER A 37 6.79 19.10 18.43
C SER A 37 8.14 18.56 17.94
N PHE A 38 9.14 18.51 18.82
CA PHE A 38 10.39 17.79 18.55
C PHE A 38 10.16 16.29 18.75
N ALA A 39 9.82 15.59 17.66
CA ALA A 39 9.81 14.13 17.64
C ALA A 39 11.24 13.62 17.45
N GLY A 40 12.04 13.61 18.54
CA GLY A 40 13.43 13.16 18.53
C GLY A 40 13.61 11.68 18.18
N ASN A 41 12.51 10.93 18.27
CA ASN A 41 12.37 9.59 17.72
C ASN A 41 11.51 9.76 16.48
N GLY A 42 11.95 9.25 15.33
CA GLY A 42 11.21 9.32 14.07
C GLY A 42 9.76 8.80 14.19
N PRO A 43 8.96 8.88 13.10
CA PRO A 43 7.55 8.50 13.15
C PRO A 43 7.36 7.14 13.84
N THR A 44 6.69 7.16 14.99
CA THR A 44 6.33 5.93 15.70
C THR A 44 5.16 5.29 14.99
N GLN A 45 5.22 3.98 14.78
CA GLN A 45 4.13 3.23 14.18
C GLN A 45 2.85 3.42 15.01
N GLY A 46 1.81 4.00 14.38
CA GLY A 46 0.52 4.18 15.02
C GLY A 46 -0.16 2.84 15.35
N GLN A 47 -1.23 2.88 16.14
CA GLN A 47 -2.01 1.68 16.43
C GLN A 47 -2.54 1.06 15.12
N ILE A 48 -2.18 -0.20 14.88
CA ILE A 48 -2.69 -0.96 13.75
C ILE A 48 -4.15 -1.32 14.06
N PRO A 49 -5.13 -0.97 13.20
CA PRO A 49 -6.51 -1.38 13.40
C PRO A 49 -6.62 -2.90 13.45
N HIS A 50 -7.44 -3.41 14.37
CA HIS A 50 -7.72 -4.84 14.42
C HIS A 50 -8.66 -5.25 13.27
N PHE A 51 -8.32 -6.33 12.57
CA PHE A 51 -9.15 -6.89 11.52
C PHE A 51 -9.21 -8.43 11.60
N ASP A 52 -10.41 -8.99 11.71
CA ASP A 52 -10.63 -10.44 11.72
C ASP A 52 -10.71 -10.98 10.29
N VAL A 53 -9.55 -11.37 9.75
CA VAL A 53 -9.40 -11.94 8.40
C VAL A 53 -10.23 -13.20 8.22
N ARG A 54 -10.26 -14.07 9.24
CA ARG A 54 -10.90 -15.36 9.12
C ARG A 54 -12.40 -15.19 9.01
N ALA A 55 -12.99 -14.41 9.90
CA ALA A 55 -14.42 -14.10 9.84
C ALA A 55 -14.81 -13.42 8.51
N ALA A 56 -13.99 -12.47 8.05
CA ALA A 56 -14.22 -11.79 6.77
C ALA A 56 -14.18 -12.78 5.59
N LEU A 57 -13.09 -13.53 5.41
CA LEU A 57 -12.93 -14.45 4.28
C LEU A 57 -13.91 -15.63 4.33
N ASP A 58 -14.30 -16.12 5.51
CA ASP A 58 -15.36 -17.12 5.65
C ASP A 58 -16.74 -16.56 5.26
N ALA A 59 -17.01 -15.28 5.51
CA ALA A 59 -18.20 -14.62 5.00
C ALA A 59 -18.12 -14.41 3.48
N ASP A 60 -16.94 -14.11 2.93
CA ASP A 60 -16.71 -13.94 1.49
C ASP A 60 -16.95 -15.25 0.77
N ALA A 61 -16.39 -16.36 1.27
CA ALA A 61 -16.55 -17.69 0.69
C ALA A 61 -18.01 -18.13 0.58
N ARG A 62 -18.87 -17.67 1.50
CA ARG A 62 -20.31 -17.96 1.50
C ARG A 62 -21.13 -17.07 0.56
N SER A 63 -20.61 -15.91 0.19
CA SER A 63 -21.40 -14.88 -0.51
C SER A 63 -20.91 -14.58 -1.93
N LEU A 64 -19.65 -14.87 -2.23
CA LEU A 64 -19.04 -14.58 -3.51
C LEU A 64 -19.09 -15.79 -4.46
N PRO A 65 -19.27 -15.56 -5.78
CA PRO A 65 -19.50 -16.63 -6.76
C PRO A 65 -18.21 -17.36 -7.19
N PHE A 66 -17.15 -17.30 -6.38
CA PHE A 66 -15.85 -17.88 -6.73
C PHE A 66 -15.11 -18.39 -5.50
N PRO A 67 -14.16 -19.34 -5.66
CA PRO A 67 -13.45 -19.91 -4.53
C PRO A 67 -12.57 -18.86 -3.84
N ILE A 68 -12.83 -18.62 -2.54
CA ILE A 68 -12.04 -17.73 -1.70
C ILE A 68 -11.00 -18.56 -0.94
N ARG A 69 -9.77 -18.08 -0.85
CA ARG A 69 -8.70 -18.68 -0.04
C ARG A 69 -8.36 -17.78 1.14
N ASN A 70 -7.96 -18.39 2.25
CA ASN A 70 -7.40 -17.70 3.41
C ASN A 70 -5.94 -18.17 3.60
N PRO A 71 -4.95 -17.39 3.13
CA PRO A 71 -3.54 -17.76 3.24
C PRO A 71 -3.06 -17.74 4.69
N ALA A 72 -2.35 -18.81 5.08
CA ALA A 72 -1.63 -18.84 6.35
C ALA A 72 -0.33 -18.02 6.23
N VAL A 73 -0.42 -16.72 6.51
CA VAL A 73 0.73 -15.81 6.57
C VAL A 73 1.56 -16.06 7.85
N PRO A 74 2.84 -15.60 7.91
CA PRO A 74 3.64 -15.67 9.12
C PRO A 74 2.91 -15.08 10.34
N ALA A 75 3.10 -15.68 11.52
CA ALA A 75 2.36 -15.31 12.73
C ALA A 75 2.66 -13.89 13.24
N ASP A 76 3.78 -13.31 12.81
CA ASP A 76 4.22 -11.96 13.11
C ASP A 76 3.69 -10.91 12.10
N TRP A 77 2.93 -11.33 11.09
CA TRP A 77 2.18 -10.41 10.23
C TRP A 77 0.84 -10.07 10.87
N THR A 78 0.59 -8.77 11.03
CA THR A 78 -0.62 -8.27 11.67
C THR A 78 -1.66 -7.92 10.61
N PRO A 79 -2.84 -8.55 10.57
CA PRO A 79 -3.91 -8.09 9.72
C PRO A 79 -4.38 -6.69 10.12
N ASN A 80 -4.57 -5.81 9.14
CA ASN A 80 -4.89 -4.41 9.42
C ASN A 80 -6.15 -3.91 8.71
N SER A 81 -6.61 -4.60 7.67
CA SER A 81 -7.67 -4.12 6.81
C SER A 81 -8.27 -5.23 5.96
N GLY A 82 -9.50 -4.99 5.50
CA GLY A 82 -10.10 -5.73 4.41
C GLY A 82 -11.28 -4.99 3.81
N SER A 83 -11.63 -5.34 2.59
CA SER A 83 -12.71 -4.70 1.85
C SER A 83 -13.35 -5.65 0.84
N ARG A 84 -14.61 -5.35 0.50
CA ARG A 84 -15.30 -5.91 -0.67
C ARG A 84 -15.64 -4.80 -1.64
N GLN A 85 -15.37 -5.04 -2.91
CA GLN A 85 -15.66 -4.10 -4.00
C GLN A 85 -16.17 -4.88 -5.22
N SER A 86 -16.43 -4.19 -6.32
CA SER A 86 -16.77 -4.81 -7.60
C SER A 86 -16.06 -4.08 -8.74
N ILE A 87 -15.64 -4.87 -9.73
CA ILE A 87 -15.15 -4.36 -11.01
C ILE A 87 -16.33 -4.37 -11.96
N SER A 88 -16.69 -3.21 -12.49
CA SER A 88 -17.75 -3.07 -13.49
C SER A 88 -17.24 -3.39 -14.90
N GLY A 89 -18.18 -3.64 -15.82
CA GLY A 89 -17.86 -3.89 -17.23
C GLY A 89 -17.54 -5.36 -17.56
N THR A 90 -17.17 -5.58 -18.81
CA THR A 90 -16.92 -6.92 -19.36
C THR A 90 -15.74 -7.59 -18.66
N GLY A 91 -15.94 -8.83 -18.21
CA GLY A 91 -14.91 -9.57 -17.47
C GLY A 91 -14.68 -9.07 -16.04
N GLY A 92 -15.50 -8.13 -15.55
CA GLY A 92 -15.50 -7.70 -14.17
C GLY A 92 -16.13 -8.73 -13.22
N GLY A 93 -16.21 -8.38 -11.93
CA GLY A 93 -16.72 -9.27 -10.90
C GLY A 93 -16.51 -8.71 -9.50
N PRO A 94 -17.06 -9.37 -8.47
CA PRO A 94 -16.79 -9.02 -7.09
C PRO A 94 -15.31 -9.21 -6.73
N VAL A 95 -14.85 -8.41 -5.78
CA VAL A 95 -13.47 -8.32 -5.33
C VAL A 95 -13.43 -8.44 -3.81
N SER A 96 -12.56 -9.30 -3.30
CA SER A 96 -12.23 -9.45 -1.88
C SER A 96 -10.78 -9.06 -1.66
N THR A 97 -10.50 -8.15 -0.73
CA THR A 97 -9.13 -7.71 -0.41
C THR A 97 -8.86 -7.81 1.07
N VAL A 98 -7.67 -8.29 1.43
CA VAL A 98 -7.16 -8.31 2.80
C VAL A 98 -5.75 -7.72 2.83
N GLY A 99 -5.50 -6.88 3.84
CA GLY A 99 -4.22 -6.24 4.09
C GLY A 99 -3.58 -6.71 5.40
N TYR A 100 -2.26 -6.73 5.40
CA TYR A 100 -1.38 -7.08 6.50
C TYR A 100 -0.25 -6.05 6.64
N ILE A 101 0.24 -5.91 7.86
CA ILE A 101 1.52 -5.27 8.15
C ILE A 101 2.52 -6.38 8.47
N THR A 102 3.64 -6.40 7.74
CA THR A 102 4.73 -7.36 7.98
C THR A 102 5.48 -7.02 9.27
N THR A 103 6.34 -7.95 9.71
CA THR A 103 7.28 -7.76 10.82
C THR A 103 8.19 -6.54 10.64
N GLN A 104 8.50 -6.17 9.39
CA GLN A 104 9.31 -5.00 9.05
C GLN A 104 8.49 -3.70 9.03
N GLY A 105 7.20 -3.75 9.38
CA GLY A 105 6.31 -2.58 9.35
C GLY A 105 5.82 -2.20 7.96
N THR A 106 6.10 -3.00 6.92
CA THR A 106 5.65 -2.73 5.56
C THR A 106 4.25 -3.27 5.31
N TYR A 107 3.47 -2.57 4.49
CA TYR A 107 2.14 -3.01 4.10
C TYR A 107 2.20 -4.03 2.96
N MET A 108 1.44 -5.10 3.08
CA MET A 108 1.20 -6.11 2.05
C MET A 108 -0.29 -6.37 1.95
N ARG A 109 -0.83 -6.48 0.74
CA ARG A 109 -2.21 -6.93 0.54
C ARG A 109 -2.31 -7.96 -0.56
N PHE A 110 -3.38 -8.75 -0.51
CA PHE A 110 -3.79 -9.55 -1.64
C PHE A 110 -5.28 -9.33 -1.94
N THR A 111 -5.61 -9.42 -3.22
CA THR A 111 -6.94 -9.21 -3.77
C THR A 111 -7.33 -10.44 -4.57
N GLN A 112 -8.53 -10.98 -4.33
CA GLN A 112 -9.09 -12.15 -5.00
C GLN A 112 -10.34 -11.76 -5.80
N SER A 113 -10.48 -12.28 -7.01
CA SER A 113 -11.66 -12.06 -7.86
C SER A 113 -11.84 -13.15 -8.91
N ASN A 114 -13.06 -13.37 -9.41
CA ASN A 114 -13.30 -14.12 -10.64
C ASN A 114 -13.24 -13.28 -11.91
N ALA A 115 -12.97 -11.97 -11.78
CA ALA A 115 -12.72 -11.10 -12.92
C ALA A 115 -11.60 -11.67 -13.82
N THR A 116 -11.55 -11.26 -15.10
CA THR A 116 -10.43 -11.61 -15.97
C THR A 116 -9.13 -11.01 -15.44
N GLU A 117 -8.00 -11.61 -15.80
CA GLU A 117 -6.68 -11.07 -15.42
C GLU A 117 -6.52 -9.62 -15.88
N GLU A 118 -7.00 -9.30 -17.08
CA GLU A 118 -7.01 -7.93 -17.60
C GLU A 118 -7.88 -7.01 -16.73
N ALA A 119 -9.12 -7.37 -16.43
CA ALA A 119 -9.99 -6.53 -15.63
C ALA A 119 -9.45 -6.29 -14.21
N LEU A 120 -8.89 -7.33 -13.58
CA LEU A 120 -8.28 -7.23 -12.25
C LEU A 120 -7.00 -6.38 -12.27
N SER A 121 -6.11 -6.61 -13.24
CA SER A 121 -4.87 -5.83 -13.35
C SER A 121 -5.15 -4.37 -13.69
N ARG A 122 -6.11 -4.07 -14.58
CA ARG A 122 -6.55 -2.69 -14.85
C ARG A 122 -7.15 -2.03 -13.61
N TYR A 123 -7.95 -2.76 -12.84
CA TYR A 123 -8.59 -2.23 -11.63
C TYR A 123 -7.58 -1.82 -10.55
N VAL A 124 -6.54 -2.62 -10.32
CA VAL A 124 -5.56 -2.35 -9.25
C VAL A 124 -4.35 -1.55 -9.75
N LEU A 125 -3.90 -1.80 -10.97
CA LEU A 125 -2.63 -1.30 -11.52
C LEU A 125 -2.81 -0.24 -12.61
N GLY A 126 -4.04 0.02 -13.05
CA GLY A 126 -4.32 0.99 -14.10
C GLY A 126 -3.72 0.57 -15.45
N SER A 127 -2.93 1.44 -16.06
CA SER A 127 -2.39 1.22 -17.41
C SER A 127 -1.07 0.45 -17.46
N ARG A 128 -0.57 -0.04 -16.32
CA ARG A 128 0.74 -0.70 -16.19
C ARG A 128 0.82 -2.01 -16.96
N TYR A 129 2.03 -2.36 -17.40
CA TYR A 129 2.31 -3.56 -18.18
C TYR A 129 3.16 -4.55 -17.39
N ALA A 130 3.04 -5.84 -17.75
CA ALA A 130 3.85 -6.89 -17.17
C ALA A 130 5.33 -6.66 -17.52
N THR A 131 6.20 -6.75 -16.52
CA THR A 131 7.64 -6.58 -16.64
C THR A 131 8.39 -7.91 -16.55
N GLY A 132 7.73 -8.99 -16.13
CA GLY A 132 8.35 -10.30 -15.99
C GLY A 132 7.42 -11.32 -15.37
N THR A 133 7.99 -12.44 -14.93
CA THR A 133 7.25 -13.52 -14.30
C THR A 133 8.06 -14.16 -13.19
N GLU A 134 7.38 -14.68 -12.17
CA GLU A 134 7.95 -15.45 -11.08
C GLU A 134 7.27 -16.82 -11.02
N GLN A 135 8.01 -17.84 -10.59
CA GLN A 135 7.50 -19.19 -10.45
C GLN A 135 7.52 -19.58 -8.96
N ILE A 136 6.35 -19.84 -8.39
CA ILE A 136 6.17 -20.21 -6.98
C ILE A 136 5.49 -21.57 -6.92
N GLY A 137 6.27 -22.62 -6.65
CA GLY A 137 5.83 -24.00 -6.87
C GLY A 137 5.44 -24.19 -8.34
N ASP A 138 4.26 -24.76 -8.59
CA ASP A 138 3.72 -24.92 -9.95
C ASP A 138 2.94 -23.68 -10.44
N GLN A 139 2.76 -22.66 -9.59
CA GLN A 139 2.02 -21.45 -9.95
C GLN A 139 2.94 -20.39 -10.57
N LYS A 140 2.60 -20.00 -11.81
CA LYS A 140 3.19 -18.82 -12.47
C LYS A 140 2.52 -17.55 -11.95
N TRP A 141 3.36 -16.54 -11.68
CA TRP A 141 2.97 -15.18 -11.31
C TRP A 141 3.47 -14.19 -12.37
N VAL A 142 2.60 -13.31 -12.84
CA VAL A 142 2.94 -12.19 -13.71
C VAL A 142 3.35 -11.01 -12.84
N VAL A 143 4.55 -10.47 -13.07
CA VAL A 143 5.10 -9.37 -12.27
C VAL A 143 4.96 -8.05 -13.00
N TYR A 144 4.56 -7.03 -12.24
CA TYR A 144 4.47 -5.63 -12.64
C TYR A 144 5.37 -4.83 -11.71
N SER A 145 6.55 -4.43 -12.19
CA SER A 145 7.56 -3.74 -11.37
C SER A 145 8.22 -2.60 -12.14
N GLU A 146 7.43 -1.58 -12.46
CA GLU A 146 7.91 -0.36 -13.11
C GLU A 146 8.58 0.57 -12.08
N PRO A 147 9.70 1.24 -12.42
CA PRO A 147 10.34 2.19 -11.51
C PRO A 147 9.38 3.28 -11.02
N GLY A 148 9.38 3.56 -9.72
CA GLY A 148 8.52 4.57 -9.11
C GLY A 148 7.07 4.15 -8.87
N SER A 149 6.70 2.90 -9.16
CA SER A 149 5.37 2.34 -8.88
C SER A 149 5.45 1.21 -7.85
N GLU A 150 4.36 1.00 -7.09
CA GLU A 150 4.25 -0.14 -6.16
C GLU A 150 4.30 -1.47 -6.94
N PRO A 151 5.17 -2.44 -6.59
CA PRO A 151 5.24 -3.70 -7.30
C PRO A 151 3.96 -4.53 -7.12
N ALA A 152 3.56 -5.27 -8.14
CA ALA A 152 2.40 -6.16 -8.05
C ALA A 152 2.61 -7.47 -8.78
N TRP A 153 2.06 -8.55 -8.22
CA TRP A 153 2.15 -9.90 -8.77
C TRP A 153 0.75 -10.46 -8.97
N VAL A 154 0.45 -10.99 -10.15
CA VAL A 154 -0.87 -11.55 -10.49
C VAL A 154 -0.74 -13.03 -10.82
N ALA A 155 -1.62 -13.87 -10.28
CA ALA A 155 -1.70 -15.28 -10.63
C ALA A 155 -3.14 -15.69 -10.96
N ASP A 156 -3.29 -16.49 -12.00
CA ASP A 156 -4.53 -17.20 -12.30
C ASP A 156 -4.53 -18.56 -11.59
N LEU A 157 -5.52 -18.78 -10.70
CA LEU A 157 -5.74 -20.02 -9.95
C LEU A 157 -6.94 -20.81 -10.50
N GLY A 158 -7.34 -20.56 -11.75
CA GLY A 158 -8.46 -21.18 -12.45
C GLY A 158 -9.76 -20.39 -12.32
N LYS A 159 -10.57 -20.71 -11.31
CA LYS A 159 -11.87 -20.04 -11.09
C LYS A 159 -11.76 -18.65 -10.44
N SER A 160 -10.55 -18.28 -10.02
CA SER A 160 -10.23 -17.02 -9.36
C SER A 160 -8.83 -16.59 -9.74
N ARG A 161 -8.62 -15.28 -9.88
CA ARG A 161 -7.29 -14.67 -9.90
C ARG A 161 -7.00 -14.01 -8.57
N VAL A 162 -5.71 -13.95 -8.27
CA VAL A 162 -5.17 -13.25 -7.10
C VAL A 162 -4.14 -12.23 -7.55
N LEU A 163 -4.14 -11.06 -6.90
CA LEU A 163 -3.16 -10.00 -7.09
C LEU A 163 -2.56 -9.63 -5.74
N ILE A 164 -1.24 -9.65 -5.62
CA ILE A 164 -0.48 -9.16 -4.47
C ILE A 164 0.10 -7.79 -4.83
N THR A 165 0.04 -6.83 -3.92
CA THR A 165 0.76 -5.55 -4.03
C THR A 165 1.08 -5.03 -2.63
N GLY A 166 2.09 -4.18 -2.49
CA GLY A 166 2.53 -3.70 -1.20
C GLY A 166 3.89 -3.01 -1.25
N ALA A 167 4.29 -2.44 -0.12
CA ALA A 167 5.61 -1.84 0.10
C ALA A 167 6.65 -2.86 0.61
N GLY A 168 6.28 -4.15 0.71
CA GLY A 168 7.21 -5.21 1.10
C GLY A 168 8.26 -5.50 0.05
N ASP A 169 9.37 -6.11 0.48
CA ASP A 169 10.41 -6.58 -0.42
C ASP A 169 9.99 -7.85 -1.19
N ARG A 170 10.83 -8.30 -2.11
CA ARG A 170 10.58 -9.53 -2.89
C ARG A 170 10.36 -10.77 -2.01
N ALA A 171 10.98 -10.84 -0.82
CA ALA A 171 10.80 -11.95 0.10
C ALA A 171 9.39 -11.95 0.72
N ALA A 172 8.85 -10.77 1.06
CA ALA A 172 7.47 -10.62 1.50
C ALA A 172 6.47 -11.04 0.41
N PHE A 173 6.69 -10.62 -0.85
CA PHE A 173 5.88 -11.08 -1.99
C PHE A 173 5.91 -12.61 -2.16
N THR A 174 7.11 -13.19 -2.10
CA THR A 174 7.32 -14.64 -2.22
C THR A 174 6.59 -15.39 -1.10
N THR A 175 6.73 -14.92 0.14
CA THR A 175 6.06 -15.49 1.33
C THR A 175 4.54 -15.50 1.17
N LEU A 176 3.96 -14.36 0.79
CA LEU A 176 2.52 -14.26 0.62
C LEU A 176 2.02 -15.10 -0.58
N ALA A 177 2.76 -15.11 -1.68
CA ALA A 177 2.47 -15.95 -2.85
C ALA A 177 2.46 -17.45 -2.50
N GLN A 178 3.47 -17.92 -1.75
CA GLN A 178 3.54 -19.31 -1.27
C GLN A 178 2.34 -19.65 -0.38
N ALA A 179 2.00 -18.79 0.58
CA ALA A 179 0.87 -18.99 1.48
C ALA A 179 -0.47 -19.06 0.72
N ILE A 180 -0.65 -18.24 -0.33
CA ILE A 180 -1.86 -18.24 -1.17
C ILE A 180 -1.98 -19.53 -1.98
N VAL A 181 -0.90 -19.97 -2.62
CA VAL A 181 -0.90 -21.19 -3.45
C VAL A 181 -1.16 -22.43 -2.57
N ALA A 182 -0.58 -22.48 -1.38
CA ALA A 182 -0.73 -23.59 -0.44
C ALA A 182 -2.13 -23.65 0.21
N ALA A 183 -2.81 -22.51 0.39
CA ALA A 183 -4.09 -22.46 1.07
C ALA A 183 -5.23 -23.01 0.20
N PRO A 184 -5.92 -24.10 0.56
CA PRO A 184 -7.05 -24.59 -0.21
C PRO A 184 -8.21 -23.59 -0.20
N PRO A 185 -9.09 -23.60 -1.21
CA PRO A 185 -10.31 -22.82 -1.14
C PRO A 185 -11.15 -23.16 0.10
N LEU A 186 -11.66 -22.11 0.75
CA LEU A 186 -12.64 -22.23 1.83
C LEU A 186 -13.91 -22.88 1.30
N LYS A 187 -14.64 -23.56 2.21
CA LYS A 187 -15.93 -24.15 1.86
C LYS A 187 -16.91 -23.01 1.51
N SER A 188 -17.41 -23.02 0.28
CA SER A 188 -18.58 -22.20 -0.06
C SER A 188 -19.77 -22.68 0.77
N GLY A 189 -20.59 -21.74 1.25
CA GLY A 189 -21.84 -22.10 1.93
C GLY A 189 -22.68 -23.00 1.02
N ALA A 190 -23.26 -24.06 1.59
CA ALA A 190 -24.22 -24.93 0.92
C ALA A 190 -25.51 -24.17 0.58
#